data_AF-A0A437JRN6-F1
#
_entry.id   AF-A0A437JRN6-F1
#
_cell.length_a   1.000
_cell.length_b   1.000
_cell.length_c   1.000
_cell.angle_alpha   90.00
_cell.angle_beta   90.00
_cell.angle_gamma   90.00
#
_symmetry.space_group_name_H-M   'P 1'
#
loop_
_entity.id
_entity.type
_entity.pdbx_description
1 polymer ?
#
loop_
_entity_poly.entity_id
_entity_poly.type
_entity_poly.pdbx_seq_one_letter_code
_entity_poly.pdbx_strand_id
1 'polypeptide(L)'
;MRPALDGHAGIPQEARLLFRGLTTLPGLQVEGLLQSSNRVIARGLPHPDTPAYRRLSIDQRIHRLSRVVVSLRPSERPRIGERLADALRATLAPVRFVSRAAIGLREPLGWFDGEPFRDFVWRDLFARTLPVEDLPTVASAHMRVARVPWNLAHAIGLSTRRVGGPLYPRIDTRGFDVMIAETPYPGRVTAGTHMVVRYHDAIPLLMPHTITDKSFHQASHYHALARNVKDGAWFACVSEATRRDLLTVFPQVEPRCVTVHNMVSHHYFPEQTSAGRLFEIVRTRRNQQVKGTEADAMRWIGPGHQYLLMVSTLEPRKNHATLLAAWEQLRLERFPELKLLIVGSLGWDHAGIVNRFRPWLASGDVQMLEEVPAGELRLLYHHAAATVCPSLGEGFDFSGVEAMRCGGAVVASDIPVHREIFGDAAAYFETYSPADLARAVTEVIDPVAPALRHALVGAGERVSQAYRPEQVLPQWQRFLDSLPPATRR
;
A
#
# COMPACT_ATOMS: atom_id res chain seq x y z
N MET A 1 -5.27 -7.89 8.52
CA MET A 1 -4.34 -7.22 7.59
C MET A 1 -3.75 -8.26 6.68
N ARG A 2 -3.95 -8.18 5.38
CA ARG A 2 -3.30 -9.08 4.41
C ARG A 2 -1.77 -8.96 4.54
N PRO A 3 -1.04 -9.93 5.15
CA PRO A 3 0.41 -9.94 5.10
C PRO A 3 0.79 -10.37 3.70
N ALA A 4 1.00 -9.42 2.80
CA ALA A 4 1.59 -9.70 1.50
C ALA A 4 3.11 -9.86 1.66
N LEU A 5 3.53 -10.86 2.45
CA LEU A 5 4.93 -11.24 2.66
C LEU A 5 5.54 -11.84 1.38
N ASP A 6 4.68 -12.29 0.46
CA ASP A 6 5.02 -12.69 -0.91
C ASP A 6 4.84 -11.48 -1.86
N GLY A 7 5.82 -10.58 -1.92
CA GLY A 7 5.83 -9.42 -2.83
C GLY A 7 6.72 -8.27 -2.35
N HIS A 8 7.14 -7.38 -3.25
CA HIS A 8 8.00 -6.24 -2.91
C HIS A 8 7.33 -5.24 -1.95
N ALA A 9 5.99 -5.18 -1.93
CA ALA A 9 5.22 -4.18 -1.19
C ALA A 9 4.96 -4.51 0.30
N GLY A 10 5.06 -5.77 0.74
CA GLY A 10 4.72 -6.14 2.13
C GLY A 10 3.28 -5.79 2.53
N ILE A 11 3.01 -5.66 3.83
CA ILE A 11 1.78 -4.97 4.29
C ILE A 11 1.90 -3.49 3.91
N PRO A 12 0.90 -2.87 3.29
CA PRO A 12 0.95 -1.43 3.00
C PRO A 12 0.96 -0.57 4.27
N GLN A 13 1.53 0.64 4.20
CA GLN A 13 1.64 1.57 5.32
C GLN A 13 0.25 1.92 5.90
N GLU A 14 -0.69 2.20 5.02
CA GLU A 14 -2.07 2.55 5.35
C GLU A 14 -2.81 1.45 6.11
N ALA A 15 -2.56 0.17 5.77
CA ALA A 15 -3.19 -0.96 6.46
C ALA A 15 -2.67 -1.10 7.90
N ARG A 16 -1.37 -0.83 8.13
CA ARG A 16 -0.79 -0.82 9.49
C ARG A 16 -1.30 0.34 10.32
N LEU A 17 -1.33 1.54 9.73
CA LEU A 17 -1.84 2.75 10.39
C LEU A 17 -3.32 2.60 10.71
N LEU A 18 -4.12 2.06 9.79
CA LEU A 18 -5.54 1.79 10.02
C LEU A 18 -5.73 0.77 11.13
N PHE A 19 -5.03 -0.36 11.08
CA PHE A 19 -5.12 -1.37 12.13
C PHE A 19 -4.82 -0.78 13.52
N ARG A 20 -3.67 -0.11 13.66
CA ARG A 20 -3.27 0.55 14.90
C ARG A 20 -4.30 1.61 15.32
N GLY A 21 -4.74 2.44 14.39
CA GLY A 21 -5.71 3.49 14.66
C GLY A 21 -7.03 2.95 15.20
N LEU A 22 -7.58 1.91 14.56
CA LEU A 22 -8.82 1.27 15.02
C LEU A 22 -8.64 0.61 16.40
N THR A 23 -7.47 0.02 16.71
CA THR A 23 -7.23 -0.55 18.05
C THR A 23 -7.21 0.51 19.17
N THR A 24 -7.03 1.79 18.82
CA THR A 24 -7.06 2.90 19.79
C THR A 24 -8.43 3.57 19.93
N LEU A 25 -9.40 3.22 19.10
CA LEU A 25 -10.75 3.78 19.17
C LEU A 25 -11.58 3.11 20.29
N PRO A 26 -12.31 3.90 21.10
CA PRO A 26 -13.12 3.35 22.17
C PRO A 26 -14.28 2.53 21.62
N GLY A 27 -14.63 1.44 22.33
CA GLY A 27 -15.77 0.59 21.95
C GLY A 27 -15.50 -0.37 20.79
N LEU A 28 -14.30 -0.36 20.19
CA LEU A 28 -13.91 -1.31 19.16
C LEU A 28 -13.03 -2.43 19.73
N GLN A 29 -13.40 -3.68 19.44
CA GLN A 29 -12.52 -4.83 19.59
C GLN A 29 -11.96 -5.20 18.21
N VAL A 30 -10.67 -4.96 18.00
CA VAL A 30 -10.04 -5.14 16.70
C VAL A 30 -9.18 -6.40 16.68
N GLU A 31 -9.41 -7.24 15.68
CA GLU A 31 -8.58 -8.42 15.41
C GLU A 31 -7.99 -8.37 14.00
N GLY A 32 -6.77 -8.88 13.84
CA GLY A 32 -6.07 -8.90 12.56
C GLY A 32 -6.34 -10.14 11.73
N LEU A 33 -6.71 -10.03 10.47
CA LEU A 33 -6.79 -11.19 9.57
C LEU A 33 -5.46 -11.49 8.87
N LEU A 34 -4.78 -12.59 9.19
CA LEU A 34 -3.60 -13.12 8.48
C LEU A 34 -4.02 -13.98 7.26
N GLN A 35 -3.59 -13.57 6.08
CA GLN A 35 -3.89 -14.24 4.81
C GLN A 35 -2.78 -14.00 3.77
N SER A 36 -2.26 -15.05 3.15
CA SER A 36 -1.21 -14.92 2.12
C SER A 36 -1.78 -14.66 0.71
N SER A 37 -0.92 -14.19 -0.20
CA SER A 37 -1.29 -13.99 -1.61
C SER A 37 -1.44 -15.32 -2.38
N ASN A 38 -0.47 -16.23 -2.25
CA ASN A 38 -0.35 -17.41 -3.12
C ASN A 38 -0.37 -18.75 -2.38
N ARG A 39 -0.21 -18.76 -1.05
CA ARG A 39 0.14 -19.95 -0.28
C ARG A 39 -0.92 -20.35 0.73
N VAL A 40 -1.22 -21.64 0.80
CA VAL A 40 -2.09 -22.14 1.87
C VAL A 40 -1.30 -22.14 3.18
N ILE A 41 -1.62 -21.22 4.08
CA ILE A 41 -0.99 -21.13 5.40
C ILE A 41 -1.45 -22.27 6.34
N ALA A 42 -0.62 -22.56 7.34
CA ALA A 42 -0.92 -23.58 8.34
C ALA A 42 -2.21 -23.25 9.10
N ARG A 43 -2.82 -24.27 9.72
CA ARG A 43 -4.00 -24.04 10.56
C ARG A 43 -3.57 -23.34 11.85
N GLY A 44 -4.25 -22.25 12.18
CA GLY A 44 -4.20 -21.68 13.52
C GLY A 44 -4.81 -22.61 14.58
N LEU A 45 -4.83 -22.13 15.82
CA LEU A 45 -5.47 -22.82 16.93
C LEU A 45 -7.00 -22.83 16.77
N PRO A 46 -7.72 -23.79 17.39
CA PRO A 46 -9.14 -23.64 17.63
C PRO A 46 -9.44 -22.38 18.47
N HIS A 47 -10.68 -21.90 18.48
CA HIS A 47 -11.06 -20.78 19.34
C HIS A 47 -10.75 -21.09 20.82
N PRO A 48 -10.20 -20.14 21.60
CA PRO A 48 -9.86 -20.34 23.01
C PRO A 48 -10.99 -20.97 23.85
N ASP A 49 -12.23 -20.60 23.57
CA ASP A 49 -13.41 -21.09 24.30
C ASP A 49 -13.82 -22.53 23.96
N THR A 50 -13.21 -23.15 22.95
CA THR A 50 -13.61 -24.49 22.49
C THR A 50 -12.92 -25.61 23.27
N PRO A 51 -13.58 -26.78 23.45
CA PRO A 51 -12.93 -27.96 24.03
C PRO A 51 -11.69 -28.40 23.26
N ALA A 52 -11.68 -28.19 21.93
CA ALA A 52 -10.54 -28.50 21.08
C ALA A 52 -9.29 -27.68 21.41
N TYR A 53 -9.44 -26.44 21.88
CA TYR A 53 -8.33 -25.63 22.37
C TYR A 53 -7.82 -26.13 23.72
N ARG A 54 -8.74 -26.39 24.67
CA ARG A 54 -8.41 -26.84 26.03
C ARG A 54 -7.66 -28.17 26.08
N ARG A 55 -7.90 -29.06 25.10
CA ARG A 55 -7.19 -30.34 24.96
C ARG A 55 -5.73 -30.23 24.52
N LEU A 56 -5.31 -29.07 23.99
CA LEU A 56 -3.93 -28.87 23.56
C LEU A 56 -3.06 -28.46 24.73
N SER A 57 -1.93 -29.14 24.92
CA SER A 57 -0.87 -28.71 25.81
C SER A 57 -0.20 -27.43 25.29
N ILE A 58 0.57 -26.75 26.15
CA ILE A 58 1.24 -25.48 25.79
C ILE A 58 2.22 -25.69 24.61
N ASP A 59 3.02 -26.77 24.63
CA ASP A 59 3.95 -27.11 23.55
C ASP A 59 3.23 -27.35 22.22
N GLN A 60 2.08 -28.03 22.25
CA GLN A 60 1.26 -28.27 21.04
C GLN A 60 0.67 -26.96 20.49
N ARG A 61 0.28 -26.02 21.37
CA ARG A 61 -0.20 -24.70 20.95
C ARG A 61 0.92 -23.90 20.28
N ILE A 62 2.08 -23.80 20.93
CA ILE A 62 3.26 -23.10 20.39
C ILE A 62 3.70 -23.72 19.07
N HIS A 63 3.76 -25.06 18.97
CA HIS A 63 4.13 -25.75 17.74
C HIS A 63 3.14 -25.47 16.58
N ARG A 64 1.84 -25.37 16.85
CA ARG A 64 0.87 -25.00 15.82
C ARG A 64 1.02 -23.55 15.37
N LEU A 65 1.22 -22.63 16.31
CA LEU A 65 1.44 -21.21 16.00
C LEU A 65 2.76 -21.00 15.24
N SER A 66 3.85 -21.67 15.61
CA SER A 66 5.12 -21.58 14.89
C SER A 66 5.00 -22.06 13.44
N ARG A 67 4.18 -23.10 13.18
CA ARG A 67 3.87 -23.52 11.80
C ARG A 67 3.11 -22.47 11.01
N VAL A 68 2.26 -21.65 11.65
CA VAL A 68 1.63 -20.49 10.98
C VAL A 68 2.70 -19.49 10.56
N VAL A 69 3.59 -19.09 11.48
CA VAL A 69 4.69 -18.16 11.21
C VAL A 69 5.60 -18.67 10.09
N VAL A 70 6.04 -19.93 10.14
CA VAL A 70 6.88 -20.54 9.11
C VAL A 70 6.15 -20.58 7.76
N SER A 71 4.85 -20.89 7.74
CA SER A 71 4.07 -20.95 6.50
C SER A 71 3.78 -19.60 5.85
N LEU A 72 3.94 -18.51 6.61
CA LEU A 72 3.75 -17.14 6.13
C LEU A 72 4.95 -16.61 5.34
N ARG A 73 6.15 -17.19 5.53
CA ARG A 73 7.37 -16.75 4.84
C ARG A 73 7.72 -17.64 3.62
N PRO A 74 8.30 -17.07 2.56
CA PRO A 74 8.99 -17.82 1.52
C PRO A 74 10.07 -18.75 2.10
N SER A 75 10.09 -20.01 1.67
CA SER A 75 11.30 -20.84 1.82
C SER A 75 12.23 -20.46 0.68
N GLU A 76 13.44 -19.98 0.98
CA GLU A 76 14.42 -19.55 -0.03
C GLU A 76 14.89 -20.73 -0.91
N ARG A 77 14.81 -21.97 -0.39
CA ARG A 77 15.12 -23.22 -1.12
C ARG A 77 14.20 -24.36 -0.64
N PRO A 78 12.99 -24.53 -1.22
CA PRO A 78 12.08 -25.59 -0.80
C PRO A 78 12.65 -26.96 -1.15
N ARG A 79 12.65 -27.89 -0.19
CA ARG A 79 13.10 -29.29 -0.41
C ARG A 79 12.17 -29.99 -1.40
N ILE A 80 12.64 -31.04 -2.08
CA ILE A 80 11.85 -31.76 -3.11
C ILE A 80 10.49 -32.23 -2.57
N GLY A 81 10.45 -32.77 -1.36
CA GLY A 81 9.20 -33.19 -0.71
C GLY A 81 8.23 -32.03 -0.40
N GLU A 82 8.75 -30.85 -0.08
CA GLU A 82 7.93 -29.64 0.13
C GLU A 82 7.34 -29.17 -1.20
N ARG A 83 8.13 -29.19 -2.28
CA ARG A 83 7.64 -28.87 -3.64
C ARG A 83 6.51 -29.80 -4.06
N LEU A 84 6.65 -31.11 -3.82
CA LEU A 84 5.62 -32.08 -4.15
C LEU A 84 4.34 -31.87 -3.31
N ALA A 85 4.50 -31.63 -2.00
CA ALA A 85 3.38 -31.38 -1.11
C ALA A 85 2.66 -30.05 -1.42
N ASP A 86 3.40 -29.01 -1.80
CA ASP A 86 2.85 -27.72 -2.21
C ASP A 86 2.16 -27.82 -3.58
N ALA A 87 2.73 -28.58 -4.52
CA ALA A 87 2.08 -28.88 -5.81
C ALA A 87 0.77 -29.65 -5.62
N LEU A 88 0.76 -30.71 -4.80
CA LEU A 88 -0.46 -31.46 -4.47
C LEU A 88 -1.51 -30.56 -3.79
N ARG A 89 -1.08 -29.71 -2.84
CA ARG A 89 -1.97 -28.73 -2.19
C ARG A 89 -2.50 -27.73 -3.20
N ALA A 90 -1.70 -27.24 -4.13
CA ALA A 90 -2.11 -26.32 -5.18
C ALA A 90 -3.14 -26.94 -6.15
N THR A 91 -3.06 -28.25 -6.40
CA THR A 91 -4.03 -28.97 -7.26
C THR A 91 -5.34 -29.29 -6.53
N LEU A 92 -5.27 -29.72 -5.26
CA LEU A 92 -6.45 -30.15 -4.51
C LEU A 92 -7.21 -29.02 -3.82
N ALA A 93 -6.52 -27.94 -3.44
CA ALA A 93 -7.14 -26.80 -2.78
C ALA A 93 -8.26 -26.15 -3.62
N PRO A 94 -8.09 -25.84 -4.92
CA PRO A 94 -9.16 -25.30 -5.75
C PRO A 94 -10.41 -26.18 -5.77
N VAL A 95 -10.26 -27.49 -5.99
CA VAL A 95 -11.41 -28.43 -6.04
C VAL A 95 -12.14 -28.45 -4.71
N ARG A 96 -11.40 -28.56 -3.60
CA ARG A 96 -11.96 -28.53 -2.25
C ARG A 96 -12.65 -27.19 -1.94
N PHE A 97 -12.11 -26.08 -2.40
CA PHE A 97 -12.72 -24.77 -2.17
C PHE A 97 -13.96 -24.54 -3.04
N VAL A 98 -13.92 -24.87 -4.32
CA VAL A 98 -15.07 -24.77 -5.23
C VAL A 98 -16.23 -25.62 -4.72
N SER A 99 -15.96 -26.88 -4.37
CA SER A 99 -16.98 -27.77 -3.82
C SER A 99 -17.60 -27.21 -2.55
N ARG A 100 -16.78 -26.72 -1.60
CA ARG A 100 -17.27 -26.09 -0.36
C ARG A 100 -18.05 -24.80 -0.61
N ALA A 101 -17.58 -23.95 -1.52
CA ALA A 101 -18.27 -22.71 -1.89
C ALA A 101 -19.61 -22.99 -2.58
N ALA A 102 -19.66 -23.99 -3.46
CA ALA A 102 -20.87 -24.42 -4.17
C ALA A 102 -21.95 -24.94 -3.22
N ILE A 103 -21.57 -25.71 -2.19
CA ILE A 103 -22.50 -26.18 -1.15
C ILE A 103 -22.66 -25.19 0.02
N GLY A 104 -22.13 -23.97 -0.10
CA GLY A 104 -22.32 -22.89 0.87
C GLY A 104 -21.60 -23.07 2.22
N LEU A 105 -20.64 -23.99 2.32
CA LEU A 105 -19.83 -24.18 3.52
C LEU A 105 -18.93 -22.98 3.78
N ARG A 106 -18.74 -22.68 5.06
CA ARG A 106 -17.92 -21.56 5.54
C ARG A 106 -16.48 -22.00 5.72
N GLU A 107 -15.54 -21.14 5.40
CA GLU A 107 -14.13 -21.32 5.68
C GLU A 107 -13.83 -20.84 7.11
N PRO A 108 -13.51 -21.75 8.04
CA PRO A 108 -13.27 -21.37 9.43
C PRO A 108 -11.97 -20.58 9.55
N LEU A 109 -11.99 -19.58 10.42
CA LEU A 109 -10.81 -18.80 10.78
C LEU A 109 -10.10 -19.46 11.96
N GLY A 110 -8.80 -19.75 11.80
CA GLY A 110 -7.96 -20.20 12.91
C GLY A 110 -7.64 -19.05 13.86
N TRP A 111 -7.40 -19.35 15.13
CA TRP A 111 -6.89 -18.38 16.10
C TRP A 111 -5.36 -18.33 16.05
N PHE A 112 -4.78 -17.13 16.05
CA PHE A 112 -3.36 -16.89 16.22
C PHE A 112 -3.15 -16.00 17.44
N ASP A 113 -2.62 -16.62 18.50
CA ASP A 113 -2.16 -15.90 19.68
C ASP A 113 -0.75 -15.36 19.39
N GLY A 114 -0.65 -14.03 19.35
CA GLY A 114 0.59 -13.33 19.05
C GLY A 114 1.57 -13.31 20.20
N GLU A 115 1.16 -13.59 21.45
CA GLU A 115 1.99 -13.38 22.64
C GLU A 115 3.34 -14.15 22.59
N PRO A 116 3.37 -15.45 22.21
CA PRO A 116 4.63 -16.18 22.08
C PRO A 116 5.49 -15.75 20.87
N PHE A 117 4.91 -14.97 19.94
CA PHE A 117 5.51 -14.55 18.68
C PHE A 117 5.47 -13.03 18.50
N ARG A 118 5.51 -12.26 19.61
CA ARG A 118 5.43 -10.79 19.59
C ARG A 118 6.49 -10.14 18.71
N ASP A 119 7.71 -10.68 18.75
CA ASP A 119 8.82 -10.23 17.90
C ASP A 119 8.48 -10.36 16.41
N PHE A 120 7.92 -11.50 15.99
CA PHE A 120 7.45 -11.71 14.62
C PHE A 120 6.30 -10.75 14.26
N VAL A 121 5.29 -10.64 15.13
CA VAL A 121 4.16 -9.72 14.90
C VAL A 121 4.68 -8.29 14.68
N TRP A 122 5.59 -7.83 15.54
CA TRP A 122 6.17 -6.51 15.41
C TRP A 122 7.01 -6.35 14.13
N ARG A 123 8.08 -7.13 14.00
CA ARG A 123 9.12 -6.92 12.98
C ARG A 123 8.62 -7.19 11.56
N ASP A 124 7.81 -8.22 11.38
CA ASP A 124 7.33 -8.60 10.04
C ASP A 124 6.08 -7.83 9.65
N LEU A 125 5.21 -7.50 10.60
CA LEU A 125 3.89 -6.96 10.27
C LEU A 125 3.79 -5.44 10.44
N PHE A 126 4.49 -4.83 11.39
CA PHE A 126 4.21 -3.44 11.81
C PHE A 126 5.40 -2.47 11.81
N ALA A 127 6.62 -2.95 12.12
CA ALA A 127 7.80 -2.12 12.38
C ALA A 127 8.26 -1.25 11.18
N ARG A 128 7.76 -1.52 9.97
CA ARG A 128 8.07 -0.72 8.78
C ARG A 128 7.39 0.66 8.77
N THR A 129 6.35 0.86 9.58
CA THR A 129 5.50 2.07 9.52
C THR A 129 5.18 2.65 10.89
N LEU A 130 5.09 1.80 11.90
CA LEU A 130 4.75 2.18 13.27
C LEU A 130 6.04 2.34 14.08
N PRO A 131 6.04 3.22 15.09
CA PRO A 131 7.19 3.40 15.95
C PRO A 131 7.12 2.40 17.11
N VAL A 132 8.25 2.17 17.79
CA VAL A 132 8.34 1.09 18.79
C VAL A 132 7.36 1.25 19.95
N GLU A 133 6.88 2.47 20.22
CA GLU A 133 5.89 2.79 21.23
C GLU A 133 4.52 2.16 20.94
N ASP A 134 4.22 1.86 19.67
CA ASP A 134 2.98 1.18 19.27
C ASP A 134 3.08 -0.36 19.41
N LEU A 135 4.26 -0.92 19.67
CA LEU A 135 4.47 -2.37 19.80
C LEU A 135 3.49 -3.00 20.80
N PRO A 136 3.29 -2.48 22.03
CA PRO A 136 2.35 -3.08 22.98
C PRO A 136 0.91 -3.11 22.44
N THR A 137 0.50 -2.08 21.70
CA THR A 137 -0.84 -1.96 21.13
C THR A 137 -1.09 -2.97 20.03
N VAL A 138 -0.16 -3.10 19.07
CA VAL A 138 -0.38 -3.95 17.89
C VAL A 138 0.00 -5.42 18.11
N ALA A 139 0.97 -5.69 19.00
CA ALA A 139 1.42 -7.05 19.26
C ALA A 139 0.49 -7.84 20.19
N SER A 140 -0.29 -7.14 21.01
CA SER A 140 -1.31 -7.76 21.89
C SER A 140 -2.61 -8.09 21.16
N ALA A 141 -2.85 -7.48 19.99
CA ALA A 141 -4.06 -7.70 19.23
C ALA A 141 -4.11 -9.13 18.66
N HIS A 142 -5.22 -9.82 18.93
CA HIS A 142 -5.42 -11.18 18.42
C HIS A 142 -5.55 -11.19 16.90
N MET A 143 -5.16 -12.32 16.30
CA MET A 143 -5.24 -12.49 14.86
C MET A 143 -5.99 -13.74 14.45
N ARG A 144 -6.70 -13.66 13.32
CA ARG A 144 -7.40 -14.74 12.65
C ARG A 144 -6.59 -15.24 11.45
N VAL A 145 -6.57 -16.54 11.24
CA VAL A 145 -5.81 -17.19 10.16
C VAL A 145 -6.77 -17.62 9.06
N ALA A 146 -6.77 -16.90 7.94
CA ALA A 146 -7.48 -17.27 6.72
C ALA A 146 -6.56 -18.07 5.79
N ARG A 147 -6.91 -19.34 5.58
CA ARG A 147 -6.04 -20.28 4.84
C ARG A 147 -6.20 -20.22 3.33
N VAL A 148 -7.27 -19.61 2.83
CA VAL A 148 -7.51 -19.47 1.40
C VAL A 148 -6.57 -18.39 0.86
N PRO A 149 -5.65 -18.72 -0.06
CA PRO A 149 -4.81 -17.70 -0.68
C PRO A 149 -5.66 -16.73 -1.50
N TRP A 150 -5.29 -15.46 -1.48
CA TRP A 150 -6.01 -14.41 -2.20
C TRP A 150 -6.13 -14.68 -3.71
N ASN A 151 -5.02 -15.04 -4.37
CA ASN A 151 -4.99 -15.27 -5.81
C ASN A 151 -5.78 -16.53 -6.19
N LEU A 152 -5.81 -17.54 -5.31
CA LEU A 152 -6.65 -18.71 -5.50
C LEU A 152 -8.14 -18.32 -5.46
N ALA A 153 -8.53 -17.42 -4.55
CA ALA A 153 -9.91 -16.96 -4.47
C ALA A 153 -10.34 -16.20 -5.76
N HIS A 154 -9.47 -15.37 -6.33
CA HIS A 154 -9.72 -14.77 -7.65
C HIS A 154 -9.80 -15.80 -8.78
N ALA A 155 -8.88 -16.77 -8.83
CA ALA A 155 -8.89 -17.83 -9.84
C ALA A 155 -10.18 -18.67 -9.79
N ILE A 156 -10.70 -18.95 -8.59
CA ILE A 156 -11.99 -19.62 -8.41
C ILE A 156 -13.14 -18.76 -8.94
N GLY A 157 -13.18 -17.48 -8.57
CA GLY A 157 -14.20 -16.55 -9.08
C GLY A 157 -14.19 -16.46 -10.62
N LEU A 158 -13.00 -16.39 -11.22
CA LEU A 158 -12.85 -16.31 -12.68
C LEU A 158 -13.22 -17.61 -13.40
N SER A 159 -12.86 -18.76 -12.84
CA SER A 159 -13.15 -20.07 -13.46
C SER A 159 -14.63 -20.45 -13.38
N THR A 160 -15.33 -20.03 -12.32
CA THR A 160 -16.75 -20.33 -12.11
C THR A 160 -17.69 -19.35 -12.82
N ARG A 161 -17.18 -18.26 -13.39
CA ARG A 161 -18.01 -17.21 -14.03
C ARG A 161 -18.97 -17.71 -15.11
N ARG A 162 -18.60 -18.77 -15.85
CA ARG A 162 -19.40 -19.36 -16.93
C ARG A 162 -20.48 -20.32 -16.42
N VAL A 163 -20.47 -20.67 -15.14
CA VAL A 163 -21.36 -21.67 -14.53
C VAL A 163 -22.09 -21.02 -13.35
N GLY A 164 -23.06 -20.15 -13.65
CA GLY A 164 -23.90 -19.50 -12.62
C GLY A 164 -23.30 -18.24 -11.96
N GLY A 165 -22.18 -17.73 -12.49
CA GLY A 165 -21.51 -16.51 -12.03
C GLY A 165 -20.32 -16.76 -11.10
N PRO A 166 -19.53 -15.71 -10.77
CA PRO A 166 -18.32 -15.89 -9.98
C PRO A 166 -18.65 -16.32 -8.54
N LEU A 167 -18.15 -17.51 -8.17
CA LEU A 167 -18.22 -18.04 -6.82
C LEU A 167 -16.99 -17.60 -6.02
N TYR A 168 -17.23 -17.10 -4.82
CA TYR A 168 -16.18 -16.69 -3.89
C TYR A 168 -16.37 -17.39 -2.54
N PRO A 169 -15.27 -17.73 -1.84
CA PRO A 169 -15.33 -18.41 -0.56
C PRO A 169 -16.03 -17.54 0.49
N ARG A 170 -16.88 -18.16 1.31
CA ARG A 170 -17.48 -17.50 2.46
C ARG A 170 -16.65 -17.76 3.70
N ILE A 171 -16.11 -16.72 4.31
CA ILE A 171 -15.32 -16.82 5.54
C ILE A 171 -16.24 -16.79 6.76
N ASP A 172 -15.95 -17.64 7.74
CA ASP A 172 -16.69 -17.70 9.00
C ASP A 172 -16.31 -16.50 9.88
N THR A 173 -17.15 -15.47 9.79
CA THR A 173 -17.00 -14.17 10.46
C THR A 173 -18.05 -14.00 11.57
N ARG A 174 -18.66 -15.09 12.01
CA ARG A 174 -19.56 -15.07 13.18
C ARG A 174 -18.81 -14.54 14.40
N GLY A 175 -19.50 -13.69 15.16
CA GLY A 175 -18.92 -12.99 16.30
C GLY A 175 -18.26 -11.66 15.94
N PHE A 176 -18.19 -11.30 14.65
CA PHE A 176 -17.74 -9.98 14.20
C PHE A 176 -18.90 -9.19 13.61
N ASP A 177 -19.02 -7.92 14.01
CA ASP A 177 -19.99 -7.00 13.43
C ASP A 177 -19.49 -6.44 12.07
N VAL A 178 -18.18 -6.27 11.92
CA VAL A 178 -17.55 -5.70 10.71
C VAL A 178 -16.29 -6.48 10.32
N MET A 179 -16.10 -6.70 9.02
CA MET A 179 -14.84 -7.10 8.42
C MET A 179 -14.38 -5.99 7.47
N ILE A 180 -13.21 -5.42 7.72
CA ILE A 180 -12.56 -4.45 6.83
C ILE A 180 -11.55 -5.17 5.94
N ALA A 181 -11.67 -4.99 4.63
CA ALA A 181 -10.77 -5.54 3.63
C ALA A 181 -10.11 -4.42 2.82
N GLU A 182 -8.79 -4.51 2.65
CA GLU A 182 -8.03 -3.66 1.74
C GLU A 182 -8.25 -4.11 0.30
N THR A 183 -8.72 -3.22 -0.58
CA THR A 183 -9.12 -3.50 -1.98
C THR A 183 -10.35 -4.44 -2.10
N PRO A 184 -11.00 -4.55 -3.28
CA PRO A 184 -12.12 -5.47 -3.46
C PRO A 184 -11.78 -6.89 -3.03
N TYR A 185 -12.53 -7.43 -2.07
CA TYR A 185 -12.24 -8.71 -1.44
C TYR A 185 -12.82 -9.86 -2.26
N PRO A 186 -12.02 -10.82 -2.76
CA PRO A 186 -12.49 -11.99 -3.49
C PRO A 186 -13.07 -13.04 -2.53
N GLY A 187 -14.03 -12.65 -1.70
CA GLY A 187 -14.61 -13.47 -0.65
C GLY A 187 -15.91 -12.88 -0.13
N ARG A 188 -16.60 -13.66 0.69
CA ARG A 188 -17.88 -13.30 1.29
C ARG A 188 -17.78 -13.42 2.81
N VAL A 189 -18.58 -12.63 3.52
CA VAL A 189 -18.73 -12.71 4.97
C VAL A 189 -19.97 -13.53 5.34
N THR A 190 -20.06 -13.91 6.61
CA THR A 190 -21.24 -14.59 7.15
C THR A 190 -22.37 -13.57 7.33
N ALA A 191 -23.62 -14.04 7.22
CA ALA A 191 -24.78 -13.19 7.49
C ALA A 191 -24.68 -12.62 8.92
N GLY A 192 -24.98 -11.33 9.05
CA GLY A 192 -24.80 -10.59 10.30
C GLY A 192 -23.48 -9.83 10.42
N THR A 193 -22.50 -10.06 9.54
CA THR A 193 -21.27 -9.26 9.48
C THR A 193 -21.31 -8.30 8.29
N HIS A 194 -20.99 -7.03 8.51
CA HIS A 194 -20.80 -6.07 7.42
C HIS A 194 -19.42 -6.23 6.78
N MET A 195 -19.38 -6.31 5.45
CA MET A 195 -18.12 -6.14 4.72
C MET A 195 -17.92 -4.65 4.46
N VAL A 196 -16.79 -4.10 4.89
CA VAL A 196 -16.30 -2.77 4.52
C VAL A 196 -15.08 -2.94 3.62
N VAL A 197 -15.19 -2.49 2.37
CA VAL A 197 -14.07 -2.47 1.44
C VAL A 197 -13.38 -1.12 1.53
N ARG A 198 -12.12 -1.10 1.96
CA ARG A 198 -11.24 0.04 1.84
C ARG A 198 -10.82 0.16 0.38
N TYR A 199 -11.45 1.09 -0.35
CA TYR A 199 -11.30 1.22 -1.79
C TYR A 199 -10.24 2.27 -2.13
N HIS A 200 -9.15 1.82 -2.73
CA HIS A 200 -7.96 2.63 -3.01
C HIS A 200 -8.01 3.33 -4.36
N ASP A 201 -8.46 2.64 -5.41
CA ASP A 201 -8.59 3.23 -6.73
C ASP A 201 -9.42 2.33 -7.66
N ALA A 202 -9.87 2.89 -8.77
CA ALA A 202 -10.49 2.17 -9.88
C ALA A 202 -9.55 2.00 -11.08
N ILE A 203 -8.23 2.18 -10.89
CA ILE A 203 -7.23 2.13 -11.97
C ILE A 203 -7.32 0.82 -12.78
N PRO A 204 -7.50 -0.37 -12.17
CA PRO A 204 -7.64 -1.60 -12.94
C PRO A 204 -8.82 -1.63 -13.92
N LEU A 205 -9.83 -0.78 -13.71
CA LEU A 205 -11.02 -0.68 -14.57
C LEU A 205 -10.95 0.50 -15.54
N LEU A 206 -10.51 1.67 -15.05
CA LEU A 206 -10.53 2.91 -15.81
C LEU A 206 -9.23 3.18 -16.58
N MET A 207 -8.12 2.61 -16.12
CA MET A 207 -6.80 2.73 -16.76
C MET A 207 -6.12 1.36 -16.95
N PRO A 208 -6.82 0.34 -17.52
CA PRO A 208 -6.29 -1.02 -17.63
C PRO A 208 -5.03 -1.11 -18.49
N HIS A 209 -4.75 -0.09 -19.33
CA HIS A 209 -3.53 -0.02 -20.14
C HIS A 209 -2.27 0.29 -19.32
N THR A 210 -2.41 0.74 -18.07
CA THR A 210 -1.28 1.13 -17.17
C THR A 210 -0.85 0.05 -16.19
N ILE A 211 -1.57 -1.08 -16.14
CA ILE A 211 -1.34 -2.21 -15.23
C ILE A 211 -0.84 -3.45 -16.00
N THR A 212 -0.10 -4.35 -15.33
CA THR A 212 0.27 -5.66 -15.92
C THR A 212 -0.87 -6.64 -15.98
N ASP A 213 -0.69 -7.69 -16.80
CA ASP A 213 -1.67 -8.77 -17.01
C ASP A 213 -3.10 -8.22 -17.06
N LYS A 214 -3.26 -7.27 -18.01
CA LYS A 214 -4.39 -6.34 -18.12
C LYS A 214 -5.72 -7.08 -17.97
N SER A 215 -5.83 -8.23 -18.63
CA SER A 215 -7.03 -9.08 -18.61
C SER A 215 -7.28 -9.71 -17.25
N PHE A 216 -6.26 -10.26 -16.58
CA PHE A 216 -6.45 -10.87 -15.26
C PHE A 216 -6.74 -9.83 -14.18
N HIS A 217 -5.95 -8.75 -14.11
CA HIS A 217 -6.12 -7.74 -13.07
C HIS A 217 -7.45 -6.97 -13.23
N GLN A 218 -7.82 -6.61 -14.46
CA GLN A 218 -9.13 -6.01 -14.73
C GLN A 218 -10.26 -6.98 -14.32
N ALA A 219 -10.19 -8.24 -14.75
CA ALA A 219 -11.27 -9.20 -14.49
C ALA A 219 -11.36 -9.57 -13.00
N SER A 220 -10.22 -9.81 -12.35
CA SER A 220 -10.15 -10.18 -10.94
C SER A 220 -10.64 -9.06 -10.03
N HIS A 221 -10.27 -7.80 -10.31
CA HIS A 221 -10.77 -6.61 -9.62
C HIS A 221 -12.26 -6.42 -9.87
N TYR A 222 -12.70 -6.41 -11.14
CA TYR A 222 -14.09 -6.21 -11.50
C TYR A 222 -15.03 -7.23 -10.84
N HIS A 223 -14.71 -8.52 -10.94
CA HIS A 223 -15.60 -9.56 -10.43
C HIS A 223 -15.66 -9.60 -8.91
N ALA A 224 -14.55 -9.33 -8.21
CA ALA A 224 -14.55 -9.21 -6.76
C ALA A 224 -15.37 -7.99 -6.33
N LEU A 225 -15.15 -6.84 -6.97
CA LEU A 225 -15.88 -5.60 -6.70
C LEU A 225 -17.37 -5.76 -6.95
N ALA A 226 -17.77 -6.24 -8.13
CA ALA A 226 -19.17 -6.50 -8.49
C ALA A 226 -19.83 -7.47 -7.50
N ARG A 227 -19.09 -8.48 -7.02
CA ARG A 227 -19.58 -9.38 -5.98
C ARG A 227 -19.79 -8.65 -4.65
N ASN A 228 -18.82 -7.85 -4.21
CA ASN A 228 -18.93 -7.09 -2.96
C ASN A 228 -20.13 -6.12 -3.02
N VAL A 229 -20.33 -5.43 -4.15
CA VAL A 229 -21.50 -4.57 -4.39
C VAL A 229 -22.80 -5.36 -4.27
N LYS A 230 -22.89 -6.51 -4.95
CA LYS A 230 -24.08 -7.39 -4.93
C LYS A 230 -24.37 -7.95 -3.54
N ASP A 231 -23.35 -8.27 -2.76
CA ASP A 231 -23.49 -8.83 -1.41
C ASP A 231 -23.73 -7.77 -0.33
N GLY A 232 -23.88 -6.49 -0.70
CA GLY A 232 -24.23 -5.45 0.27
C GLY A 232 -23.04 -4.81 0.99
N ALA A 233 -21.80 -4.94 0.48
CA ALA A 233 -20.63 -4.33 1.10
C ALA A 233 -20.69 -2.80 1.14
N TRP A 234 -20.20 -2.21 2.23
CA TRP A 234 -19.93 -0.79 2.37
C TRP A 234 -18.54 -0.47 1.84
N PHE A 235 -18.30 0.78 1.44
CA PHE A 235 -17.05 1.23 0.85
C PHE A 235 -16.53 2.47 1.58
N ALA A 236 -15.28 2.40 2.03
CA ALA A 236 -14.54 3.55 2.53
C ALA A 236 -13.49 3.93 1.47
N CYS A 237 -13.79 4.94 0.66
CA CYS A 237 -12.93 5.44 -0.41
C CYS A 237 -11.82 6.33 0.16
N VAL A 238 -10.61 6.22 -0.36
CA VAL A 238 -9.42 6.96 0.12
C VAL A 238 -9.44 8.46 -0.24
N SER A 239 -10.28 8.84 -1.18
CA SER A 239 -10.48 10.19 -1.68
C SER A 239 -11.87 10.30 -2.33
N GLU A 240 -12.39 11.51 -2.48
CA GLU A 240 -13.64 11.77 -3.18
C GLU A 240 -13.49 11.52 -4.69
N ALA A 241 -12.32 11.77 -5.27
CA ALA A 241 -12.00 11.33 -6.62
C ALA A 241 -12.16 9.80 -6.77
N THR A 242 -11.59 9.00 -5.86
CA THR A 242 -11.80 7.54 -5.86
C THR A 242 -13.27 7.15 -5.63
N ARG A 243 -14.01 7.90 -4.79
CA ARG A 243 -15.45 7.68 -4.60
C ARG A 243 -16.23 7.93 -5.88
N ARG A 244 -15.95 9.01 -6.60
CA ARG A 244 -16.56 9.32 -7.91
C ARG A 244 -16.24 8.27 -8.96
N ASP A 245 -15.01 7.76 -8.99
CA ASP A 245 -14.65 6.66 -9.87
C ASP A 245 -15.45 5.38 -9.56
N LEU A 246 -15.59 5.03 -8.28
CA LEU A 246 -16.43 3.90 -7.86
C LEU A 246 -17.89 4.10 -8.29
N LEU A 247 -18.44 5.30 -8.11
CA LEU A 247 -19.82 5.62 -8.48
C LEU A 247 -20.04 5.68 -9.99
N THR A 248 -19.00 5.97 -10.78
CA THR A 248 -19.06 5.86 -12.24
C THR A 248 -19.27 4.41 -12.69
N VAL A 249 -18.65 3.46 -11.98
CA VAL A 249 -18.77 2.02 -12.30
C VAL A 249 -20.02 1.40 -11.65
N PHE A 250 -20.34 1.77 -10.41
CA PHE A 250 -21.45 1.23 -9.62
C PHE A 250 -22.24 2.33 -8.90
N PRO A 251 -23.09 3.11 -9.60
CA PRO A 251 -23.85 4.22 -9.02
C PRO A 251 -24.72 3.81 -7.82
N GLN A 252 -25.25 2.58 -7.83
CA GLN A 252 -26.10 2.02 -6.77
C GLN A 252 -25.42 1.86 -5.40
N VAL A 253 -24.10 2.10 -5.34
CA VAL A 253 -23.32 2.02 -4.10
C VAL A 253 -23.38 3.33 -3.30
N GLU A 254 -23.87 4.43 -3.88
CA GLU A 254 -23.90 5.76 -3.24
C GLU A 254 -24.36 5.78 -1.77
N PRO A 255 -25.45 5.09 -1.36
CA PRO A 255 -25.90 5.10 0.04
C PRO A 255 -24.97 4.35 1.00
N ARG A 256 -23.98 3.62 0.46
CA ARG A 256 -23.07 2.73 1.19
C ARG A 256 -21.60 3.02 0.89
N CYS A 257 -21.28 4.18 0.31
CA CYS A 257 -19.89 4.63 0.16
C CYS A 257 -19.66 5.99 0.82
N VAL A 258 -18.58 6.05 1.60
CA VAL A 258 -18.09 7.26 2.25
C VAL A 258 -16.66 7.52 1.84
N THR A 259 -16.25 8.78 1.92
CA THR A 259 -14.84 9.16 1.78
C THR A 259 -14.24 9.25 3.17
N VAL A 260 -13.16 8.50 3.40
CA VAL A 260 -12.31 8.60 4.58
C VAL A 260 -10.89 8.59 4.09
N HIS A 261 -10.16 9.69 4.24
CA HIS A 261 -8.79 9.80 3.70
C HIS A 261 -7.81 8.83 4.34
N ASN A 262 -6.67 8.59 3.68
CA ASN A 262 -5.59 7.82 4.29
C ASN A 262 -4.89 8.62 5.39
N MET A 263 -4.30 7.90 6.35
CA MET A 263 -3.44 8.48 7.38
C MET A 263 -1.98 8.47 6.92
N VAL A 264 -1.24 9.52 7.25
CA VAL A 264 0.22 9.58 7.08
C VAL A 264 0.93 9.16 8.37
N SER A 265 2.08 8.48 8.25
CA SER A 265 2.85 8.05 9.42
C SER A 265 3.41 9.25 10.20
N HIS A 266 3.41 9.12 11.53
CA HIS A 266 4.05 10.06 12.46
C HIS A 266 5.58 10.13 12.27
N HIS A 267 6.20 9.22 11.52
CA HIS A 267 7.63 9.28 11.17
C HIS A 267 7.99 10.51 10.32
N TYR A 268 7.00 11.12 9.67
CA TYR A 268 7.18 12.31 8.83
C TYR A 268 6.80 13.57 9.59
N PHE A 269 7.81 14.39 9.85
CA PHE A 269 7.70 15.66 10.56
C PHE A 269 8.79 16.63 10.08
N PRO A 270 8.68 17.93 10.38
CA PRO A 270 9.68 18.90 9.97
C PRO A 270 11.07 18.47 10.42
N GLU A 271 11.95 18.24 9.46
CA GLU A 271 13.32 17.79 9.69
C GLU A 271 14.25 18.99 9.81
N GLN A 272 15.28 18.88 10.64
CA GLN A 272 16.27 19.94 10.89
C GLN A 272 17.71 19.45 10.78
N THR A 273 17.91 18.14 10.59
CA THR A 273 19.23 17.55 10.42
C THR A 273 19.88 18.06 9.13
N SER A 274 21.16 18.41 9.21
CA SER A 274 21.92 18.91 8.06
C SER A 274 22.05 17.88 6.94
N ALA A 275 22.33 18.37 5.73
CA ALA A 275 22.50 17.56 4.52
C ALA A 275 23.69 16.57 4.57
N GLY A 276 24.53 16.60 5.62
CA GLY A 276 25.75 15.80 5.73
C GLY A 276 25.52 14.28 5.66
N ARG A 277 24.32 13.80 6.01
CA ARG A 277 23.97 12.37 5.94
C ARG A 277 23.45 11.90 4.58
N LEU A 278 23.11 12.81 3.67
CA LEU A 278 22.49 12.45 2.40
C LEU A 278 23.41 11.57 1.55
N PHE A 279 24.72 11.86 1.54
CA PHE A 279 25.71 11.05 0.84
C PHE A 279 25.74 9.60 1.35
N GLU A 280 25.74 9.41 2.68
CA GLU A 280 25.72 8.09 3.28
C GLU A 280 24.46 7.32 2.91
N ILE A 281 23.30 7.97 2.96
CA ILE A 281 22.00 7.37 2.59
C ILE A 281 22.04 6.93 1.13
N VAL A 282 22.40 7.83 0.21
CA VAL A 282 22.45 7.50 -1.22
C VAL A 282 23.43 6.34 -1.47
N ARG A 283 24.62 6.37 -0.88
CA ARG A 283 25.64 5.33 -1.05
C ARG A 283 25.16 3.97 -0.54
N THR A 284 24.52 3.91 0.63
CA THR A 284 24.14 2.66 1.30
C THR A 284 22.83 2.07 0.79
N ARG A 285 21.93 2.89 0.24
CA ARG A 285 20.60 2.49 -0.24
C ARG A 285 20.49 2.31 -1.75
N ARG A 286 21.61 2.36 -2.49
CA ARG A 286 21.58 2.20 -3.96
C ARG A 286 20.92 0.89 -4.35
N ASN A 287 20.01 0.97 -5.32
CA ASN A 287 19.37 -0.18 -5.90
C ASN A 287 20.41 -1.09 -6.56
N GLN A 288 20.52 -2.34 -6.11
CA GLN A 288 21.57 -3.24 -6.60
C GLN A 288 21.32 -3.76 -8.02
N GLN A 289 20.07 -3.71 -8.47
CA GLN A 289 19.65 -4.21 -9.79
C GLN A 289 19.86 -3.17 -10.89
N VAL A 290 19.91 -1.87 -10.55
CA VAL A 290 19.87 -0.76 -11.51
C VAL A 290 20.92 0.34 -11.22
N LYS A 291 22.08 -0.03 -10.66
CA LYS A 291 23.14 0.93 -10.31
C LYS A 291 24.10 1.28 -11.46
N GLY A 292 24.58 2.52 -11.44
CA GLY A 292 25.85 2.92 -12.08
C GLY A 292 27.08 2.42 -11.32
N THR A 293 28.26 2.96 -11.62
CA THR A 293 29.52 2.60 -10.96
C THR A 293 29.62 3.22 -9.55
N GLU A 294 30.58 2.76 -8.73
CA GLU A 294 30.81 3.30 -7.37
C GLU A 294 31.35 4.74 -7.39
N ALA A 295 32.18 5.06 -8.39
CA ALA A 295 32.68 6.41 -8.64
C ALA A 295 31.54 7.43 -8.88
N ASP A 296 30.41 6.98 -9.41
CA ASP A 296 29.25 7.84 -9.70
C ASP A 296 28.52 8.27 -8.42
N ALA A 297 28.50 7.42 -7.38
CA ALA A 297 27.91 7.80 -6.10
C ALA A 297 28.73 8.91 -5.41
N MET A 298 30.05 8.87 -5.57
CA MET A 298 30.97 9.92 -5.07
C MET A 298 30.76 11.27 -5.78
N ARG A 299 30.19 11.27 -6.99
CA ARG A 299 29.85 12.48 -7.75
C ARG A 299 28.44 13.02 -7.44
N TRP A 300 27.62 12.29 -6.69
CA TRP A 300 26.20 12.58 -6.54
C TRP A 300 25.89 13.67 -5.52
N ILE A 301 26.40 13.52 -4.29
CA ILE A 301 26.15 14.47 -3.19
C ILE A 301 27.48 14.96 -2.66
N GLY A 302 27.81 16.17 -3.07
CA GLY A 302 28.70 17.07 -2.35
C GLY A 302 27.95 18.34 -1.93
N PRO A 303 28.52 19.17 -1.03
CA PRO A 303 27.97 20.48 -0.71
C PRO A 303 27.64 21.28 -1.98
N GLY A 304 26.39 21.74 -2.13
CA GLY A 304 25.95 22.57 -3.26
C GLY A 304 25.12 21.89 -4.35
N HIS A 305 24.93 20.56 -4.33
CA HIS A 305 24.09 19.88 -5.32
C HIS A 305 22.61 19.94 -4.96
N GLN A 306 21.77 20.36 -5.90
CA GLN A 306 20.32 20.29 -5.81
C GLN A 306 19.80 19.03 -6.51
N TYR A 307 18.72 18.45 -6.01
CA TYR A 307 18.08 17.30 -6.65
C TYR A 307 16.55 17.38 -6.61
N LEU A 308 15.93 16.83 -7.65
CA LEU A 308 14.53 16.46 -7.64
C LEU A 308 14.38 15.08 -7.03
N LEU A 309 13.34 14.89 -6.21
CA LEU A 309 13.03 13.60 -5.59
C LEU A 309 11.74 13.04 -6.19
N MET A 310 11.75 11.76 -6.54
CA MET A 310 10.54 10.99 -6.86
C MET A 310 10.50 9.76 -5.98
N VAL A 311 9.42 9.58 -5.21
CA VAL A 311 9.23 8.41 -4.34
C VAL A 311 8.09 7.57 -4.89
N SER A 312 8.43 6.53 -5.65
CA SER A 312 7.42 5.65 -6.23
C SER A 312 8.03 4.34 -6.76
N THR A 313 7.21 3.30 -6.82
CA THR A 313 7.51 2.09 -7.58
C THR A 313 7.72 2.42 -9.07
N LEU A 314 8.74 1.83 -9.71
CA LEU A 314 8.94 1.98 -11.15
C LEU A 314 7.90 1.21 -11.95
N GLU A 315 6.85 1.90 -12.36
CA GLU A 315 5.75 1.37 -13.17
C GLU A 315 5.22 2.46 -14.15
N PRO A 316 4.56 2.07 -15.26
CA PRO A 316 4.09 3.01 -16.28
C PRO A 316 3.18 4.12 -15.75
N ARG A 317 2.28 3.80 -14.82
CA ARG A 317 1.31 4.75 -14.24
C ARG A 317 1.97 5.93 -13.55
N LYS A 318 3.16 5.75 -12.99
CA LYS A 318 3.91 6.79 -12.28
C LYS A 318 4.61 7.78 -13.23
N ASN A 319 4.48 7.62 -14.55
CA ASN A 319 4.88 8.62 -15.56
C ASN A 319 6.36 9.07 -15.51
N HIS A 320 7.27 8.14 -15.20
CA HIS A 320 8.71 8.38 -15.16
C HIS A 320 9.28 9.04 -16.42
N ALA A 321 8.66 8.77 -17.59
CA ALA A 321 9.08 9.34 -18.87
C ALA A 321 8.92 10.86 -18.93
N THR A 322 7.80 11.41 -18.42
CA THR A 322 7.55 12.86 -18.41
C THR A 322 8.52 13.55 -17.46
N LEU A 323 8.77 12.96 -16.28
CA LEU A 323 9.77 13.48 -15.34
C LEU A 323 11.17 13.51 -15.95
N LEU A 324 11.61 12.42 -16.59
CA LEU A 324 12.94 12.35 -17.18
C LEU A 324 13.11 13.42 -18.27
N ALA A 325 12.13 13.57 -19.17
CA ALA A 325 12.19 14.56 -20.24
C ALA A 325 12.20 16.01 -19.71
N ALA A 326 11.39 16.31 -18.69
CA ALA A 326 11.39 17.63 -18.06
C ALA A 326 12.71 17.93 -17.34
N TRP A 327 13.28 16.93 -16.67
CA TRP A 327 14.57 17.06 -16.00
C TRP A 327 15.72 17.25 -16.99
N GLU A 328 15.73 16.54 -18.12
CA GLU A 328 16.68 16.75 -19.21
C GLU A 328 16.60 18.19 -19.75
N GLN A 329 15.39 18.71 -19.96
CA GLN A 329 15.17 20.10 -20.39
C GLN A 329 15.70 21.11 -19.37
N LEU A 330 15.36 20.94 -18.08
CA LEU A 330 15.83 21.81 -17.00
C LEU A 330 17.36 21.91 -16.95
N ARG A 331 18.05 20.79 -17.14
CA ARG A 331 19.51 20.75 -17.15
C ARG A 331 20.13 21.49 -18.31
N LEU A 332 19.52 21.36 -19.50
CA LEU A 332 20.00 22.04 -20.69
C LEU A 332 19.80 23.56 -20.62
N GLU A 333 18.68 24.01 -20.05
CA GLU A 333 18.27 25.42 -20.11
C GLU A 333 18.78 26.25 -18.93
N ARG A 334 18.74 25.70 -17.70
CA ARG A 334 18.87 26.54 -16.50
C ARG A 334 19.66 25.92 -15.35
N PHE A 335 19.62 24.61 -15.15
CA PHE A 335 20.18 23.94 -13.98
C PHE A 335 21.06 22.74 -14.37
N PRO A 336 22.23 22.94 -14.99
CA PRO A 336 23.07 21.86 -15.53
C PRO A 336 23.49 20.80 -14.50
N GLU A 337 23.63 21.22 -13.24
CA GLU A 337 24.02 20.36 -12.11
C GLU A 337 22.85 19.73 -11.35
N LEU A 338 21.60 19.96 -11.79
CA LEU A 338 20.41 19.41 -11.13
C LEU A 338 20.39 17.89 -11.25
N LYS A 339 20.34 17.19 -10.11
CA LYS A 339 20.32 15.74 -10.04
C LYS A 339 18.89 15.19 -9.92
N LEU A 340 18.69 13.91 -10.23
CA LEU A 340 17.39 13.23 -10.07
C LEU A 340 17.52 11.98 -9.19
N LEU A 341 16.89 12.02 -8.02
CA LEU A 341 16.87 10.91 -7.06
C LEU A 341 15.52 10.20 -7.08
N ILE A 342 15.54 8.89 -7.33
CA ILE A 342 14.35 8.04 -7.34
C ILE A 342 14.43 7.07 -6.16
N VAL A 343 13.39 7.01 -5.34
CA VAL A 343 13.27 6.05 -4.24
C VAL A 343 12.11 5.11 -4.53
N GLY A 344 12.40 3.83 -4.71
CA GLY A 344 11.37 2.83 -4.93
C GLY A 344 11.90 1.51 -5.47
N SER A 345 11.03 0.50 -5.46
CA SER A 345 11.31 -0.80 -6.05
C SER A 345 11.00 -0.85 -7.55
N LEU A 346 11.56 -1.83 -8.24
CA LEU A 346 11.13 -2.17 -9.60
C LEU A 346 9.73 -2.76 -9.59
N GLY A 347 8.80 -2.06 -10.23
CA GLY A 347 7.44 -2.51 -10.43
C GLY A 347 7.29 -3.33 -11.70
N TRP A 348 6.07 -3.36 -12.21
CA TRP A 348 5.78 -4.04 -13.45
C TRP A 348 6.12 -3.19 -14.68
N ASP A 349 6.39 -3.85 -15.81
CA ASP A 349 6.73 -3.20 -17.10
C ASP A 349 7.80 -2.09 -16.96
N HIS A 350 8.74 -2.29 -16.03
CA HIS A 350 9.76 -1.29 -15.70
C HIS A 350 10.93 -1.27 -16.68
N ALA A 351 11.11 -2.32 -17.49
CA ALA A 351 12.31 -2.49 -18.32
C ALA A 351 12.51 -1.33 -19.30
N GLY A 352 11.42 -0.87 -19.94
CA GLY A 352 11.46 0.30 -20.83
C GLY A 352 11.83 1.58 -20.10
N ILE A 353 11.36 1.74 -18.85
CA ILE A 353 11.67 2.90 -18.00
C ILE A 353 13.16 2.88 -17.62
N VAL A 354 13.65 1.75 -17.10
CA VAL A 354 15.04 1.57 -16.71
C VAL A 354 16.00 1.80 -17.89
N ASN A 355 15.66 1.32 -19.08
CA ASN A 355 16.49 1.53 -20.26
C ASN A 355 16.67 3.01 -20.61
N ARG A 356 15.65 3.85 -20.39
CA ARG A 356 15.74 5.31 -20.59
C ARG A 356 16.62 5.99 -19.54
N PHE A 357 16.59 5.51 -18.29
CA PHE A 357 17.46 6.04 -17.23
C PHE A 357 18.91 5.57 -17.33
N ARG A 358 19.20 4.48 -18.06
CA ARG A 358 20.52 3.84 -18.08
C ARG A 358 21.69 4.78 -18.36
N PRO A 359 21.64 5.70 -19.36
CA PRO A 359 22.73 6.65 -19.60
C PRO A 359 23.00 7.58 -18.40
N TRP A 360 21.94 8.00 -17.72
CA TRP A 360 21.99 8.93 -16.58
C TRP A 360 22.39 8.25 -15.27
N LEU A 361 22.02 6.98 -15.11
CA LEU A 361 22.52 6.12 -14.04
C LEU A 361 24.02 5.88 -14.18
N ALA A 362 24.50 5.69 -15.40
CA ALA A 362 25.91 5.44 -15.71
C ALA A 362 26.80 6.70 -15.55
N SER A 363 26.26 7.90 -15.73
CA SER A 363 26.98 9.15 -15.48
C SER A 363 26.94 9.59 -14.01
N GLY A 364 26.02 9.02 -13.22
CA GLY A 364 25.73 9.52 -11.88
C GLY A 364 24.96 10.84 -11.91
N ASP A 365 24.06 11.04 -12.88
CA ASP A 365 23.10 12.15 -12.90
C ASP A 365 21.66 11.73 -12.55
N VAL A 366 21.39 10.42 -12.55
CA VAL A 366 20.26 9.77 -11.87
C VAL A 366 20.77 8.77 -10.81
N GLN A 367 20.15 8.72 -9.63
CA GLN A 367 20.35 7.62 -8.66
C GLN A 367 19.01 6.99 -8.31
N MET A 368 19.02 5.67 -8.17
CA MET A 368 17.87 4.90 -7.71
C MET A 368 18.20 4.25 -6.36
N LEU A 369 17.35 4.47 -5.37
CA LEU A 369 17.45 3.88 -4.04
C LEU A 369 16.32 2.89 -3.80
N GLU A 370 16.57 1.89 -2.97
CA GLU A 370 15.57 0.93 -2.49
C GLU A 370 15.68 0.74 -0.98
N GLU A 371 14.60 0.26 -0.36
CA GLU A 371 14.55 -0.05 1.08
C GLU A 371 15.00 1.10 2.00
N VAL A 372 14.69 2.35 1.62
CA VAL A 372 14.99 3.54 2.43
C VAL A 372 14.02 3.60 3.62
N PRO A 373 14.49 3.53 4.88
CA PRO A 373 13.63 3.66 6.06
C PRO A 373 13.03 5.06 6.18
N ALA A 374 11.86 5.19 6.81
CA ALA A 374 11.14 6.46 6.93
C ALA A 374 11.99 7.61 7.51
N GLY A 375 12.86 7.33 8.49
CA GLY A 375 13.76 8.34 9.07
C GLY A 375 14.83 8.86 8.09
N GLU A 376 15.33 8.02 7.19
CA GLU A 376 16.25 8.45 6.12
C GLU A 376 15.47 9.14 4.99
N LEU A 377 14.30 8.62 4.62
CA LEU A 377 13.44 9.19 3.59
C LEU A 377 12.96 10.59 3.94
N ARG A 378 12.68 10.86 5.23
CA ARG A 378 12.39 12.20 5.75
C ARG A 378 13.51 13.20 5.43
N LEU A 379 14.78 12.80 5.57
CA LEU A 379 15.93 13.64 5.20
C LEU A 379 15.96 13.91 3.69
N LEU A 380 15.65 12.90 2.88
CA LEU A 380 15.58 13.06 1.42
C LEU A 380 14.46 14.04 1.03
N TYR A 381 13.26 13.91 1.61
CA TYR A 381 12.16 14.85 1.34
C TYR A 381 12.51 16.29 1.73
N HIS A 382 13.12 16.48 2.90
CA HIS A 382 13.46 17.80 3.42
C HIS A 382 14.49 18.53 2.56
N HIS A 383 15.54 17.81 2.13
CA HIS A 383 16.66 18.39 1.37
C HIS A 383 16.42 18.39 -0.15
N ALA A 384 15.34 17.80 -0.65
CA ALA A 384 14.98 17.88 -2.05
C ALA A 384 14.68 19.33 -2.46
N ALA A 385 15.11 19.73 -3.66
CA ALA A 385 14.73 21.01 -4.23
C ALA A 385 13.21 21.07 -4.44
N ALA A 386 12.67 19.97 -4.98
CA ALA A 386 11.25 19.65 -4.99
C ALA A 386 11.04 18.12 -5.05
N THR A 387 9.95 17.65 -4.44
CA THR A 387 9.43 16.30 -4.67
C THR A 387 8.46 16.36 -5.84
N VAL A 388 8.68 15.54 -6.86
CA VAL A 388 7.85 15.50 -8.07
C VAL A 388 6.95 14.27 -8.04
N CYS A 389 5.65 14.51 -8.18
CA CYS A 389 4.57 13.51 -8.19
C CYS A 389 3.90 13.49 -9.58
N PRO A 390 4.49 12.85 -10.61
CA PRO A 390 4.05 13.02 -11.99
C PRO A 390 2.97 12.02 -12.44
N SER A 391 2.36 11.29 -11.51
CA SER A 391 1.46 10.17 -11.76
C SER A 391 0.32 10.48 -12.75
N LEU A 392 -0.01 9.49 -13.59
CA LEU A 392 -1.16 9.56 -14.51
C LEU A 392 -2.50 9.32 -13.80
N GLY A 393 -2.47 8.70 -12.63
CA GLY A 393 -3.65 8.38 -11.84
C GLY A 393 -3.24 7.85 -10.48
N GLU A 394 -3.99 8.21 -9.43
CA GLU A 394 -3.72 7.86 -8.05
C GLU A 394 -5.03 7.60 -7.30
N GLY A 395 -4.91 7.03 -6.10
CA GLY A 395 -5.99 7.02 -5.10
C GLY A 395 -5.82 8.11 -4.04
N PHE A 396 -4.57 8.39 -3.66
CA PHE A 396 -4.23 9.32 -2.58
C PHE A 396 -2.87 10.02 -2.80
N ASP A 397 -1.83 9.25 -3.13
CA ASP A 397 -0.42 9.68 -3.21
C ASP A 397 0.22 10.12 -1.89
N PHE A 398 0.85 9.16 -1.20
CA PHE A 398 1.58 9.43 0.04
C PHE A 398 2.78 10.34 -0.16
N SER A 399 3.45 10.30 -1.31
CA SER A 399 4.76 10.92 -1.49
C SER A 399 4.72 12.44 -1.33
N GLY A 400 3.71 13.09 -1.90
CA GLY A 400 3.50 14.52 -1.74
C GLY A 400 3.15 14.91 -0.30
N VAL A 401 2.24 14.16 0.36
CA VAL A 401 1.86 14.43 1.77
C VAL A 401 3.05 14.24 2.70
N GLU A 402 3.84 13.18 2.51
CA GLU A 402 5.05 12.92 3.27
C GLU A 402 6.09 14.03 3.04
N ALA A 403 6.29 14.48 1.80
CA ALA A 403 7.17 15.62 1.51
C ALA A 403 6.73 16.90 2.24
N MET A 404 5.44 17.23 2.17
CA MET A 404 4.87 18.38 2.89
C MET A 404 5.07 18.28 4.41
N ARG A 405 4.86 17.09 4.99
CA ARG A 405 5.12 16.81 6.41
C ARG A 405 6.57 17.08 6.82
N CYS A 406 7.51 16.93 5.89
CA CYS A 406 8.95 17.12 6.10
C CYS A 406 9.44 18.55 5.79
N GLY A 407 8.55 19.45 5.37
CA GLY A 407 8.89 20.81 4.94
C GLY A 407 9.43 20.89 3.50
N GLY A 408 9.22 19.86 2.70
CA GLY A 408 9.58 19.82 1.28
C GLY A 408 8.54 20.50 0.39
N ALA A 409 8.98 21.02 -0.75
CA ALA A 409 8.09 21.53 -1.80
C ALA A 409 7.61 20.41 -2.72
N VAL A 410 6.38 20.51 -3.23
CA VAL A 410 5.77 19.49 -4.09
C VAL A 410 5.40 20.08 -5.45
N VAL A 411 5.75 19.36 -6.52
CA VAL A 411 5.30 19.60 -7.89
C VAL A 411 4.54 18.36 -8.35
N ALA A 412 3.27 18.49 -8.75
CA ALA A 412 2.39 17.35 -8.98
C ALA A 412 1.62 17.47 -10.29
N SER A 413 1.26 16.34 -10.89
CA SER A 413 0.38 16.34 -12.07
C SER A 413 -0.99 16.90 -11.71
N ASP A 414 -1.62 17.60 -12.65
CA ASP A 414 -2.97 18.15 -12.50
C ASP A 414 -4.04 17.07 -12.68
N ILE A 415 -4.10 16.14 -11.73
CA ILE A 415 -5.13 15.09 -11.68
C ILE A 415 -6.10 15.34 -10.50
N PRO A 416 -7.35 14.85 -10.57
CA PRO A 416 -8.35 15.10 -9.53
C PRO A 416 -7.89 14.75 -8.10
N VAL A 417 -7.15 13.65 -7.94
CA VAL A 417 -6.63 13.24 -6.63
C VAL A 417 -5.57 14.21 -6.10
N HIS A 418 -4.62 14.65 -6.91
CA HIS A 418 -3.62 15.63 -6.45
C HIS A 418 -4.26 16.97 -6.12
N ARG A 419 -5.29 17.40 -6.85
CA ARG A 419 -6.06 18.61 -6.50
C ARG A 419 -6.79 18.47 -5.17
N GLU A 420 -7.34 17.29 -4.88
CA GLU A 420 -8.01 17.01 -3.62
C GLU A 420 -7.04 16.90 -2.44
N ILE A 421 -5.93 16.16 -2.62
CA ILE A 421 -5.02 15.80 -1.53
C ILE A 421 -3.98 16.89 -1.26
N PHE A 422 -3.46 17.53 -2.31
CA PHE A 422 -2.43 18.57 -2.17
C PHE A 422 -3.03 19.97 -2.11
N GLY A 423 -4.25 20.18 -2.60
CA GLY A 423 -4.96 21.47 -2.50
C GLY A 423 -4.17 22.63 -3.10
N ASP A 424 -3.83 23.61 -2.26
CA ASP A 424 -3.02 24.79 -2.63
C ASP A 424 -1.52 24.62 -2.29
N ALA A 425 -1.10 23.44 -1.85
CA ALA A 425 0.25 23.16 -1.37
C ALA A 425 1.21 22.54 -2.42
N ALA A 426 0.79 22.42 -3.68
CA ALA A 426 1.63 21.96 -4.77
C ALA A 426 1.59 22.92 -5.97
N ALA A 427 2.71 22.98 -6.70
CA ALA A 427 2.69 23.50 -8.06
C ALA A 427 2.18 22.40 -9.01
N TYR A 428 1.25 22.75 -9.89
CA TYR A 428 0.62 21.79 -10.79
C TYR A 428 1.11 21.93 -12.21
N PHE A 429 1.17 20.80 -12.92
CA PHE A 429 1.52 20.74 -14.33
C PHE A 429 0.60 19.79 -15.11
N GLU A 430 0.45 20.05 -16.40
CA GLU A 430 -0.31 19.19 -17.32
C GLU A 430 0.36 17.82 -17.47
N THR A 431 -0.39 16.76 -17.20
CA THR A 431 0.11 15.39 -16.95
C THR A 431 1.03 14.85 -18.06
N TYR A 432 0.78 15.24 -19.31
CA TYR A 432 1.51 14.77 -20.50
C TYR A 432 2.49 15.80 -21.08
N SER A 433 2.78 16.89 -20.36
CA SER A 433 3.63 17.98 -20.84
C SER A 433 4.95 18.08 -20.05
N PRO A 434 6.06 17.55 -20.59
CA PRO A 434 7.39 17.75 -20.00
C PRO A 434 7.77 19.23 -19.86
N ALA A 435 7.39 20.06 -20.84
CA ALA A 435 7.66 21.49 -20.81
C ALA A 435 6.92 22.21 -19.67
N ASP A 436 5.66 21.81 -19.41
CA ASP A 436 4.88 22.40 -18.32
C ASP A 436 5.39 21.93 -16.94
N LEU A 437 5.85 20.67 -16.85
CA LEU A 437 6.56 20.18 -15.66
C LEU A 437 7.87 20.95 -15.44
N ALA A 438 8.67 21.16 -16.48
CA ALA A 438 9.91 21.95 -16.39
C ALA A 438 9.63 23.39 -15.94
N ARG A 439 8.57 24.02 -16.46
CA ARG A 439 8.10 25.34 -16.00
C ARG A 439 7.76 25.31 -14.51
N ALA A 440 6.88 24.40 -14.08
CA ALA A 440 6.44 24.31 -12.68
C ALA A 440 7.61 24.05 -11.72
N VAL A 441 8.54 23.15 -12.09
CA VAL A 441 9.76 22.92 -11.30
C VAL A 441 10.61 24.18 -11.24
N THR A 442 10.81 24.85 -12.36
CA THR A 442 11.60 26.10 -12.43
C THR A 442 11.04 27.15 -11.47
N GLU A 443 9.73 27.39 -11.49
CA GLU A 443 9.07 28.35 -10.59
C GLU A 443 9.25 28.00 -9.10
N VAL A 444 9.35 26.70 -8.76
CA VAL A 444 9.52 26.24 -7.39
C VAL A 444 10.97 26.27 -6.91
N ILE A 445 11.94 25.98 -7.79
CA ILE A 445 13.35 25.86 -7.38
C ILE A 445 14.19 27.11 -7.68
N ASP A 446 13.60 28.13 -8.32
CA ASP A 446 14.29 29.38 -8.69
C ASP A 446 14.86 30.12 -7.47
N PRO A 447 16.19 30.26 -7.35
CA PRO A 447 16.80 30.97 -6.22
C PRO A 447 16.49 32.47 -6.19
N VAL A 448 16.10 33.07 -7.33
CA VAL A 448 15.78 34.51 -7.43
C VAL A 448 14.32 34.79 -7.04
N ALA A 449 13.44 33.79 -7.13
CA ALA A 449 12.01 33.92 -6.85
C ALA A 449 11.50 32.89 -5.81
N PRO A 450 12.07 32.86 -4.58
CA PRO A 450 11.74 31.82 -3.60
C PRO A 450 10.33 31.94 -2.98
N ALA A 451 9.61 33.02 -3.29
CA ALA A 451 8.31 33.33 -2.70
C ALA A 451 7.27 32.21 -2.93
N LEU A 452 7.21 31.65 -4.15
CA LEU A 452 6.31 30.55 -4.45
C LEU A 452 6.66 29.31 -3.61
N ARG A 453 7.94 28.94 -3.56
CA ARG A 453 8.42 27.82 -2.75
C ARG A 453 8.02 27.95 -1.29
N HIS A 454 8.26 29.11 -0.68
CA HIS A 454 7.90 29.37 0.71
C HIS A 454 6.39 29.27 0.94
N ALA A 455 5.58 29.82 0.02
CA ALA A 455 4.13 29.72 0.09
C ALA A 455 3.66 28.25 0.01
N LEU A 456 4.21 27.46 -0.92
CA LEU A 456 3.87 26.04 -1.06
C LEU A 456 4.29 25.22 0.16
N VAL A 457 5.48 25.45 0.73
CA VAL A 457 5.93 24.77 1.96
C VAL A 457 5.02 25.11 3.14
N GLY A 458 4.66 26.39 3.31
CA GLY A 458 3.73 26.82 4.37
C GLY A 458 2.31 26.24 4.20
N ALA A 459 1.81 26.21 2.96
CA ALA A 459 0.54 25.54 2.64
C ALA A 459 0.63 24.04 2.90
N GLY A 460 1.76 23.39 2.56
CA GLY A 460 2.01 21.97 2.77
C GLY A 460 1.98 21.58 4.25
N GLU A 461 2.57 22.39 5.12
CA GLU A 461 2.47 22.17 6.56
C GLU A 461 1.01 22.13 7.02
N ARG A 462 0.18 23.09 6.56
CA ARG A 462 -1.26 23.16 6.88
C ARG A 462 -2.05 21.99 6.29
N VAL A 463 -1.93 21.75 4.99
CA VAL A 463 -2.67 20.70 4.25
C VAL A 463 -2.35 19.32 4.83
N SER A 464 -1.06 19.03 5.09
CA SER A 464 -0.64 17.73 5.59
C SER A 464 -1.16 17.39 7.00
N GLN A 465 -1.59 18.37 7.82
CA GLN A 465 -2.20 18.10 9.13
C GLN A 465 -3.52 17.33 9.01
N ALA A 466 -4.28 17.54 7.93
CA ALA A 466 -5.58 16.90 7.72
C ALA A 466 -5.49 15.37 7.62
N TYR A 467 -4.31 14.84 7.26
CA TYR A 467 -4.06 13.42 7.08
C TYR A 467 -3.41 12.76 8.29
N ARG A 468 -3.31 13.46 9.42
CA ARG A 468 -2.82 12.86 10.66
C ARG A 468 -3.85 11.91 11.26
N PRO A 469 -3.41 10.84 11.96
CA PRO A 469 -4.33 9.92 12.63
C PRO A 469 -5.39 10.60 13.50
N GLU A 470 -5.01 11.66 14.23
CA GLU A 470 -5.93 12.40 15.09
C GLU A 470 -7.09 13.07 14.34
N GLN A 471 -6.90 13.40 13.06
CA GLN A 471 -7.91 14.05 12.21
C GLN A 471 -8.75 13.04 11.41
N VAL A 472 -8.16 11.89 11.07
CA VAL A 472 -8.80 10.86 10.24
C VAL A 472 -9.57 9.84 11.08
N LEU A 473 -9.07 9.44 12.25
CA LEU A 473 -9.71 8.41 13.08
C LEU A 473 -11.14 8.76 13.53
N PRO A 474 -11.48 10.02 13.87
CA PRO A 474 -12.87 10.39 14.14
C PRO A 474 -13.81 10.17 12.95
N GLN A 475 -13.30 10.19 11.71
CA GLN A 475 -14.09 9.87 10.52
C GLN A 475 -14.38 8.37 10.43
N TRP A 476 -13.38 7.52 10.73
CA TRP A 476 -13.58 6.07 10.86
C TRP A 476 -14.58 5.72 11.95
N GLN A 477 -14.48 6.33 13.13
CA GLN A 477 -15.42 6.10 14.22
C GLN A 477 -16.86 6.42 13.78
N ARG A 478 -17.10 7.64 13.26
CA ARG A 478 -18.42 8.05 12.76
C ARG A 478 -18.96 7.12 11.68
N PHE A 479 -18.10 6.67 10.77
CA PHE A 479 -18.51 5.73 9.73
C PHE A 479 -18.93 4.38 10.32
N LEU A 480 -18.12 3.80 11.20
CA LEU A 480 -18.42 2.51 11.83
C LEU A 480 -19.68 2.58 12.70
N ASP A 481 -19.88 3.69 13.44
CA ASP A 481 -21.08 3.93 14.24
C ASP A 481 -22.34 4.11 13.39
N SER A 482 -22.19 4.58 12.14
CA SER A 482 -23.30 4.74 11.20
C SER A 482 -23.75 3.43 10.55
N LEU A 483 -22.97 2.35 10.68
CA LEU A 483 -23.34 1.06 10.11
C LEU A 483 -24.60 0.53 10.81
N PRO A 484 -25.57 -0.02 10.06
CA PRO A 484 -26.73 -0.65 10.66
C PRO A 484 -26.32 -1.74 11.65
N PRO A 485 -27.08 -2.01 12.72
CA PRO A 485 -26.76 -3.10 13.63
C PRO A 485 -26.58 -4.42 12.89
N ALA A 486 -25.49 -5.13 13.19
CA ALA A 486 -25.26 -6.48 12.73
C ALA A 486 -26.44 -7.38 13.12
N THR A 487 -27.19 -7.90 12.14
CA THR A 487 -28.30 -8.82 12.42
C THR A 487 -27.73 -10.15 12.91
N ARG A 488 -27.68 -10.33 14.23
CA ARG A 488 -27.33 -11.60 14.86
C ARG A 488 -28.49 -12.57 14.65
N ARG A 489 -28.38 -13.45 13.66
CA ARG A 489 -29.30 -14.58 13.46
C ARG A 489 -28.70 -15.87 14.01
#